data_AF-A0A951IFC6-F1
#
_entry.id   AF-A0A951IFC6-F1
#
_cell.length_a   1.000
_cell.length_b   1.000
_cell.length_c   1.000
_cell.angle_alpha   90.00
_cell.angle_beta   90.00
_cell.angle_gamma   90.00
#
_symmetry.space_group_name_H-M   'P 1'
#
loop_
_entity.id
_entity.type
_entity.pdbx_description
1 polymer ?
#
loop_
_entity_poly.entity_id
_entity_poly.type
_entity_poly.pdbx_seq_one_letter_code
_entity_poly.pdbx_strand_id
1 'polypeptide(L)'
;MKRSMQVFVVLLMLGLAGHSQQPAADGPPKPPSPEERLKHVTEKFNHELGLNATQQEKLAAAYKNFFAGMEKLRQKEGKPQPPPPPPPPPADKEAVDKLVKARDAQVKAVLTAAQFEKYTALEKTMRPPGPGQKPPPGDRKN
;
A
#
# COMPACT_ATOMS: atom_id res chain seq x y z
N MET A 1 60.17 -19.33 -18.77
CA MET A 1 61.06 -18.16 -18.51
C MET A 1 60.87 -17.13 -19.63
N LYS A 2 60.71 -15.83 -19.31
CA LYS A 2 60.84 -14.61 -20.15
C LYS A 2 59.75 -14.40 -21.23
N ARG A 3 58.70 -13.56 -21.07
CA ARG A 3 58.55 -12.06 -21.01
C ARG A 3 59.20 -11.27 -22.15
N SER A 4 58.38 -10.62 -23.00
CA SER A 4 58.37 -9.16 -23.35
C SER A 4 57.34 -8.90 -24.49
N MET A 5 56.26 -8.13 -24.28
CA MET A 5 56.09 -6.66 -24.49
C MET A 5 56.00 -6.31 -26.02
N GLN A 6 55.03 -5.59 -26.61
CA GLN A 6 54.15 -4.48 -26.17
C GLN A 6 53.17 -4.08 -27.33
N VAL A 7 52.14 -3.24 -27.02
CA VAL A 7 51.31 -2.34 -27.90
C VAL A 7 49.96 -2.91 -28.41
N PHE A 8 48.74 -2.35 -28.25
CA PHE A 8 48.18 -1.10 -27.68
C PHE A 8 46.63 -1.26 -27.48
N VAL A 9 46.06 -0.69 -26.40
CA VAL A 9 44.86 0.22 -26.33
C VAL A 9 43.50 -0.34 -26.83
N VAL A 10 42.39 -0.39 -26.05
CA VAL A 10 41.50 0.73 -25.64
C VAL A 10 40.50 0.27 -24.54
N LEU A 11 40.41 1.11 -23.51
CA LEU A 11 39.31 1.44 -22.57
C LEU A 11 38.25 0.43 -22.12
N LEU A 12 38.29 0.25 -20.81
CA LEU A 12 37.22 -0.05 -19.86
C LEU A 12 36.26 1.15 -19.66
N MET A 13 34.98 0.84 -19.42
CA MET A 13 33.90 1.59 -18.73
C MET A 13 32.73 2.19 -19.54
N LEU A 14 31.55 2.01 -18.91
CA LEU A 14 30.20 2.59 -19.11
C LEU A 14 29.27 1.87 -20.12
N GLY A 15 28.07 1.42 -19.76
CA GLY A 15 27.28 1.70 -18.57
C GLY A 15 26.09 0.76 -18.34
N LEU A 16 25.66 0.79 -17.09
CA LEU A 16 24.45 0.21 -16.52
C LEU A 16 23.20 0.66 -17.29
N ALA A 17 22.34 -0.28 -17.63
CA ALA A 17 20.90 -0.06 -17.66
C ALA A 17 20.20 -1.38 -17.34
N GLY A 18 20.26 -1.77 -16.06
CA GLY A 18 19.20 -2.58 -15.49
C GLY A 18 17.91 -1.78 -15.56
N HIS A 19 17.03 -2.15 -16.48
CA HIS A 19 15.61 -1.93 -16.31
C HIS A 19 14.97 -3.30 -16.51
N SER A 20 14.62 -3.92 -15.39
CA SER A 20 13.75 -5.08 -15.33
C SER A 20 12.58 -4.90 -16.28
N GLN A 21 12.54 -5.69 -17.34
CA GLN A 21 11.34 -5.89 -18.15
C GLN A 21 10.24 -6.38 -17.21
N GLN A 22 9.32 -5.49 -16.81
CA GLN A 22 8.01 -5.94 -16.34
C GLN A 22 7.32 -6.52 -17.57
N PRO A 23 6.93 -7.82 -17.57
CA PRO A 23 6.15 -8.35 -18.66
C PRO A 23 4.83 -7.58 -18.73
N ALA A 24 4.51 -7.09 -19.94
CA ALA A 24 3.21 -6.52 -20.25
C ALA A 24 2.14 -7.58 -19.95
N ALA A 25 1.38 -7.37 -18.89
CA ALA A 25 0.23 -8.20 -18.57
C ALA A 25 -1.00 -7.53 -19.19
N ASP A 26 -1.51 -8.09 -20.29
CA ASP A 26 -2.84 -7.81 -20.83
C ASP A 26 -3.90 -8.15 -19.78
N GLY A 27 -4.28 -7.17 -18.97
CA GLY A 27 -5.35 -7.30 -17.97
C GLY A 27 -5.40 -6.08 -17.03
N PRO A 28 -6.56 -5.81 -16.40
CA PRO A 28 -6.63 -4.80 -15.35
C PRO A 28 -5.54 -5.07 -14.30
N PRO A 29 -4.83 -4.05 -13.79
CA PRO A 29 -3.79 -4.24 -12.80
C PRO A 29 -4.34 -5.07 -11.64
N LYS A 30 -3.65 -6.18 -11.33
CA LYS A 30 -4.06 -7.07 -10.26
C LYS A 30 -4.12 -6.24 -8.97
N PRO A 31 -5.23 -6.31 -8.22
CA PRO A 31 -5.33 -5.54 -6.99
C PRO A 31 -4.22 -5.94 -6.02
N PRO A 32 -3.67 -4.99 -5.25
CA PRO A 32 -2.57 -5.26 -4.33
C PRO A 32 -3.00 -6.26 -3.26
N SER A 33 -2.10 -7.19 -2.94
CA SER A 33 -2.25 -8.17 -1.87
C SER A 33 -2.42 -7.50 -0.50
N PRO A 34 -2.97 -8.21 0.52
CA PRO A 34 -3.09 -7.66 1.86
C PRO A 34 -1.77 -7.16 2.46
N GLU A 35 -0.66 -7.82 2.14
CA GLU A 35 0.68 -7.46 2.61
C GLU A 35 1.21 -6.20 1.91
N GLU A 36 1.03 -6.09 0.59
CA GLU A 36 1.38 -4.87 -0.16
C GLU A 36 0.55 -3.67 0.30
N ARG A 37 -0.74 -3.89 0.58
CA ARG A 37 -1.61 -2.86 1.15
C ARG A 37 -1.15 -2.45 2.55
N LEU A 38 -0.77 -3.42 3.38
CA LEU A 38 -0.24 -3.14 4.72
C LEU A 38 1.03 -2.30 4.63
N LYS A 39 2.00 -2.72 3.81
CA LYS A 39 3.25 -2.01 3.59
C LYS A 39 3.01 -0.57 3.16
N HIS A 40 2.22 -0.37 2.11
CA HIS A 40 1.92 0.96 1.57
C HIS A 40 1.30 1.89 2.62
N VAL A 41 0.33 1.37 3.39
CA VAL A 41 -0.35 2.14 4.43
C VAL A 41 0.60 2.48 5.58
N THR A 42 1.38 1.51 6.06
CA THR A 42 2.33 1.74 7.15
C THR A 42 3.44 2.69 6.76
N GLU A 43 3.98 2.59 5.54
CA GLU A 43 5.04 3.48 5.05
C GLU A 43 4.54 4.93 5.00
N LYS A 44 3.35 5.16 4.45
CA LYS A 44 2.78 6.50 4.36
C LYS A 44 2.46 7.09 5.74
N PHE A 45 1.91 6.31 6.68
CA PHE A 45 1.71 6.82 8.05
C PHE A 45 3.02 7.05 8.80
N ASN A 46 4.01 6.20 8.63
CA ASN A 46 5.32 6.37 9.28
C ASN A 46 6.01 7.65 8.78
N HIS A 47 5.93 7.93 7.48
CA HIS A 47 6.48 9.14 6.86
C HIS A 47 5.77 10.41 7.36
N GLU A 48 4.43 10.42 7.38
CA GLU A 48 3.66 11.64 7.63
C GLU A 48 3.42 11.94 9.13
N LEU A 49 3.40 10.91 9.98
CA LEU A 49 3.04 11.05 11.41
C LEU A 49 4.26 11.09 12.34
N GLY A 50 5.47 10.81 11.84
CA GLY A 50 6.69 10.78 12.64
C GLY A 50 6.59 9.79 13.82
N LEU A 51 6.11 8.57 13.54
CA LEU A 51 5.85 7.55 14.56
C LEU A 51 7.16 6.96 15.10
N ASN A 52 7.21 6.69 16.41
CA ASN A 52 8.29 5.90 17.00
C ASN A 52 8.09 4.39 16.76
N ALA A 53 9.13 3.57 16.97
CA ALA A 53 9.09 2.13 16.68
C ALA A 53 7.88 1.40 17.30
N THR A 54 7.58 1.67 18.57
CA THR A 54 6.42 1.06 19.25
C THR A 54 5.09 1.48 18.60
N GLN A 55 4.96 2.75 18.21
CA GLN A 55 3.76 3.23 17.51
C GLN A 55 3.62 2.60 16.13
N GLN A 56 4.72 2.45 15.39
CA GLN A 56 4.73 1.82 14.07
C GLN A 56 4.28 0.36 14.13
N GLU A 57 4.81 -0.42 15.07
CA GLU A 57 4.44 -1.83 15.27
C GLU A 57 2.95 -2.00 15.61
N LYS A 58 2.45 -1.17 16.52
CA LYS A 58 1.04 -1.23 16.93
C LYS A 58 0.10 -0.76 15.81
N LEU A 59 0.50 0.25 15.03
CA LEU A 59 -0.25 0.68 13.86
C LEU A 59 -0.31 -0.43 12.80
N ALA A 60 0.83 -1.06 12.50
CA ALA A 60 0.89 -2.18 11.58
C ALA A 60 0.00 -3.35 12.05
N ALA A 61 0.01 -3.67 13.34
CA ALA A 61 -0.86 -4.70 13.91
C ALA A 61 -2.35 -4.34 13.77
N ALA A 62 -2.74 -3.09 14.01
CA ALA A 62 -4.12 -2.63 13.84
C ALA A 62 -4.60 -2.78 12.39
N TYR A 63 -3.77 -2.38 11.42
CA TYR A 63 -4.09 -2.53 10.00
C TYR A 63 -4.06 -3.99 9.52
N LYS A 64 -3.16 -4.81 10.03
CA LYS A 64 -3.13 -6.26 9.75
C LYS A 64 -4.44 -6.92 10.17
N ASN A 65 -4.93 -6.60 11.38
CA ASN A 65 -6.21 -7.11 11.87
C ASN A 65 -7.40 -6.60 11.03
N PHE A 66 -7.39 -5.31 10.66
CA PHE A 66 -8.39 -4.73 9.78
C PHE A 66 -8.46 -5.45 8.43
N PHE A 67 -7.32 -5.64 7.75
CA PHE A 67 -7.29 -6.30 6.44
C PHE A 67 -7.68 -7.78 6.53
N ALA A 68 -7.27 -8.49 7.57
CA ALA A 68 -7.72 -9.86 7.82
C ALA A 68 -9.24 -9.93 8.06
N GLY A 69 -9.82 -8.96 8.78
CA GLY A 69 -11.26 -8.85 8.96
C GLY A 69 -12.00 -8.59 7.65
N MET A 70 -11.48 -7.66 6.83
CA MET A 70 -12.04 -7.35 5.50
C MET A 70 -11.99 -8.55 4.56
N GLU A 71 -10.92 -9.34 4.61
CA GLU A 71 -10.79 -10.57 3.83
C GLU A 71 -11.82 -11.61 4.25
N LYS A 72 -12.03 -11.80 5.57
CA LYS A 72 -13.09 -12.69 6.07
C LYS A 72 -14.49 -12.23 5.66
N LEU A 73 -14.77 -10.93 5.64
CA LEU A 73 -16.06 -10.41 5.15
C LEU A 73 -16.24 -10.69 3.66
N ARG A 74 -15.20 -10.48 2.84
CA ARG A 74 -15.23 -10.82 1.42
C ARG A 74 -15.48 -12.30 1.14
N GLN A 75 -14.83 -13.18 1.89
CA GLN A 75 -15.03 -14.62 1.79
C GLN A 75 -16.48 -15.00 2.13
N LYS A 76 -17.06 -14.39 3.17
CA LYS A 76 -18.49 -14.56 3.52
C LYS A 76 -19.43 -14.06 2.41
N GLU A 77 -19.06 -13.00 1.70
CA GLU A 77 -19.82 -12.47 0.57
C GLU A 77 -19.65 -13.28 -0.73
N GLY A 78 -18.87 -14.36 -0.73
CA GLY A 78 -18.60 -15.16 -1.94
C GLY A 78 -17.72 -14.44 -2.97
N LYS A 79 -16.95 -13.42 -2.54
CA LYS A 79 -16.07 -12.61 -3.39
C LYS A 79 -14.59 -12.82 -2.99
N PRO A 80 -13.98 -13.98 -3.32
CA PRO A 80 -12.64 -14.33 -2.85
C PRO A 80 -11.52 -13.52 -3.52
N GLN A 81 -11.80 -12.86 -4.65
CA GLN A 81 -10.84 -11.98 -5.30
C GLN A 81 -11.09 -10.52 -4.90
N PRO A 82 -10.03 -9.70 -4.71
CA PRO A 82 -10.23 -8.29 -4.46
C PRO A 82 -10.89 -7.66 -5.70
N PRO A 83 -11.88 -6.78 -5.52
CA PRO A 83 -12.57 -6.18 -6.65
C PRO A 83 -11.64 -5.27 -7.47
N PRO A 84 -11.93 -5.09 -8.77
CA PRO A 84 -11.25 -4.07 -9.57
C PRO A 84 -11.52 -2.68 -8.98
N PRO A 85 -10.57 -1.74 -9.09
CA PRO A 85 -10.78 -0.36 -8.68
C PRO A 85 -11.69 0.40 -9.68
N PRO A 86 -12.65 1.25 -9.22
CA PRO A 86 -13.05 1.42 -7.83
C PRO A 86 -13.88 0.23 -7.32
N PRO A 87 -13.66 -0.20 -6.06
CA PRO A 87 -14.38 -1.34 -5.50
C PRO A 87 -15.89 -1.05 -5.41
N PRO A 88 -16.77 -2.04 -5.66
CA PRO A 88 -18.18 -1.92 -5.34
C PRO A 88 -18.35 -1.76 -3.82
N PRO A 89 -19.41 -1.07 -3.36
CA PRO A 89 -19.68 -0.95 -1.93
C PRO A 89 -19.84 -2.35 -1.30
N PRO A 90 -19.35 -2.55 -0.07
CA PRO A 90 -19.50 -3.82 0.64
C PRO A 90 -20.99 -4.13 0.86
N ALA A 91 -21.35 -5.42 0.83
CA ALA A 91 -22.73 -5.83 1.09
C ALA A 91 -23.08 -5.64 2.57
N ASP A 92 -22.13 -5.90 3.46
CA ASP A 92 -22.27 -5.67 4.90
C ASP A 92 -21.51 -4.42 5.36
N LYS A 93 -22.13 -3.25 5.14
CA LYS A 93 -21.57 -1.95 5.57
C LYS A 93 -21.36 -1.88 7.08
N GLU A 94 -22.25 -2.46 7.87
CA GLU A 94 -22.15 -2.43 9.34
C GLU A 94 -20.94 -3.21 9.84
N ALA A 95 -20.66 -4.39 9.27
CA ALA A 95 -19.48 -5.15 9.64
C ALA A 95 -18.18 -4.43 9.24
N VAL A 96 -18.17 -3.76 8.09
CA VAL A 96 -17.03 -2.92 7.68
C VAL A 96 -16.84 -1.75 8.65
N ASP A 97 -17.91 -1.06 9.03
CA ASP A 97 -17.83 0.06 9.98
C ASP A 97 -17.39 -0.39 11.37
N LYS A 98 -17.78 -1.59 11.81
CA LYS A 98 -17.27 -2.20 13.05
C LYS A 98 -15.75 -2.44 12.97
N LEU A 99 -15.25 -2.94 11.85
CA LEU A 99 -13.80 -3.13 11.64
C LEU A 99 -13.05 -1.80 11.62
N VAL A 100 -13.60 -0.77 10.96
CA VAL A 100 -13.03 0.59 10.94
C VAL A 100 -12.96 1.15 12.35
N LYS A 101 -14.06 1.12 13.11
CA LYS A 101 -14.10 1.61 14.50
C LYS A 101 -13.12 0.87 15.40
N ALA A 102 -13.00 -0.46 15.25
CA ALA A 102 -12.06 -1.26 16.03
C ALA A 102 -10.60 -0.87 15.73
N ARG A 103 -10.25 -0.69 14.45
CA ARG A 103 -8.94 -0.18 14.03
C ARG A 103 -8.69 1.21 14.62
N ASP A 104 -9.62 2.13 14.47
CA ASP A 104 -9.43 3.52 14.92
C ASP A 104 -9.28 3.61 16.44
N ALA A 105 -10.00 2.78 17.21
CA ALA A 105 -9.82 2.68 18.65
C ALA A 105 -8.40 2.18 19.01
N GLN A 106 -7.89 1.18 18.32
CA GLN A 106 -6.52 0.68 18.51
C GLN A 106 -5.47 1.72 18.16
N VAL A 107 -5.66 2.46 17.07
CA VAL A 107 -4.74 3.52 16.64
C VAL A 107 -4.77 4.70 17.61
N LYS A 108 -5.96 5.13 18.04
CA LYS A 108 -6.14 6.23 19.01
C LYS A 108 -5.50 5.93 20.38
N ALA A 109 -5.47 4.66 20.79
CA ALA A 109 -4.84 4.25 22.04
C ALA A 109 -3.29 4.36 22.02
N VAL A 110 -2.69 4.51 20.84
CA VAL A 110 -1.24 4.45 20.63
C VAL A 110 -0.67 5.79 20.16
N LEU A 111 -1.46 6.55 19.40
CA LEU A 111 -1.09 7.87 18.90
C LEU A 111 -1.41 8.96 19.93
N THR A 112 -0.62 10.03 19.91
CA THR A 112 -1.00 11.27 20.62
C THR A 112 -2.20 11.93 19.93
N ALA A 113 -2.88 12.85 20.60
CA ALA A 113 -4.02 13.57 20.00
C ALA A 113 -3.65 14.25 18.67
N ALA A 114 -2.51 14.93 18.61
CA ALA A 114 -2.02 15.60 17.40
C ALA A 114 -1.69 14.60 16.26
N GLN A 115 -1.11 13.45 16.59
CA GLN A 115 -0.85 12.39 15.60
C GLN A 115 -2.16 11.76 15.11
N PHE A 116 -3.15 11.59 15.99
CA PHE A 116 -4.44 11.00 15.64
C PHE A 116 -5.27 11.91 14.72
N GLU A 117 -5.20 13.23 14.91
CA GLU A 117 -5.85 14.19 13.99
C GLU A 117 -5.26 14.10 12.58
N LYS A 118 -3.92 14.11 12.46
CA LYS A 118 -3.24 13.92 11.17
C LYS A 118 -3.55 12.55 10.57
N TYR A 119 -3.57 11.50 11.38
CA TYR A 119 -3.96 10.16 10.98
C TYR A 119 -5.36 10.15 10.34
N THR A 120 -6.34 10.79 10.99
CA THR A 120 -7.72 10.84 10.51
C THR A 120 -7.84 11.58 9.18
N ALA A 121 -7.06 12.64 8.98
CA ALA A 121 -7.00 13.35 7.71
C ALA A 121 -6.37 12.48 6.61
N LEU A 122 -5.25 11.82 6.90
CA LEU A 122 -4.54 10.96 5.95
C LEU A 122 -5.35 9.71 5.57
N GLU A 123 -6.03 9.08 6.53
CA GLU A 123 -6.84 7.88 6.29
C GLU A 123 -7.94 8.14 5.25
N LYS A 124 -8.58 9.31 5.31
CA LYS A 124 -9.57 9.75 4.32
C LYS A 124 -9.00 9.86 2.91
N THR A 125 -7.71 10.20 2.76
CA THR A 125 -7.03 10.25 1.45
C THR A 125 -6.70 8.87 0.90
N MET A 126 -6.59 7.86 1.76
CA MET A 126 -6.26 6.48 1.38
C MET A 126 -7.50 5.62 1.14
N ARG A 127 -8.65 6.03 1.69
CA ARG A 127 -9.90 5.31 1.50
C ARG A 127 -10.32 5.41 0.03
N PRO A 128 -10.70 4.29 -0.62
CA PRO A 128 -11.20 4.36 -1.99
C PRO A 128 -12.40 5.31 -2.05
N PRO A 129 -12.52 6.12 -3.13
CA PRO A 129 -13.63 7.04 -3.30
C PRO A 129 -14.94 6.28 -3.19
N GLY A 130 -15.88 6.82 -2.42
CA GLY A 130 -17.20 6.22 -2.27
C GLY A 130 -17.96 6.19 -3.61
N PRO A 131 -19.03 5.38 -3.73
CA PRO A 131 -19.87 5.37 -4.93
C PRO A 131 -20.33 6.79 -5.27
N GLY A 132 -19.97 7.30 -6.45
CA GLY A 132 -20.31 8.66 -6.90
C GLY A 132 -19.23 9.73 -6.72
N GLN A 133 -18.12 9.45 -6.02
CA GLN A 133 -16.96 10.34 -6.01
C GLN A 133 -16.09 10.04 -7.24
N LYS A 134 -16.12 10.92 -8.24
CA LYS A 134 -15.20 10.86 -9.39
C LYS A 134 -13.76 10.84 -8.84
N PRO A 135 -12.86 9.97 -9.33
CA PRO A 135 -11.46 10.03 -8.96
C PRO A 135 -10.92 11.45 -9.26
N PRO A 136 -10.00 11.98 -8.44
CA PRO A 136 -9.41 13.29 -8.67
C PRO A 136 -8.83 13.35 -10.10
N PRO A 137 -8.97 14.49 -10.80
CA PRO A 137 -8.53 14.64 -12.18
C PRO A 137 -7.00 14.68 -12.21
N GLY A 138 -6.36 13.51 -12.25
CA GLY A 138 -4.91 13.37 -12.26
C GLY A 138 -4.42 11.96 -12.61
N ASP A 139 -5.21 10.92 -12.33
CA ASP A 139 -4.82 9.52 -12.58
C ASP A 139 -5.32 8.96 -13.93
N ARG A 140 -5.64 9.84 -14.90
CA ARG A 140 -5.74 9.43 -16.31
C ARG A 140 -4.41 9.72 -17.00
N LYS A 141 -3.41 8.89 -16.78
CA LYS A 141 -2.31 8.79 -17.74
C LYS A 141 -2.74 7.82 -18.84
N ASN A 142 -2.66 8.32 -20.08
CA ASN A 142 -2.87 7.63 -21.36
C ASN A 142 -2.29 6.22 -21.39
#